data_AF-K6TWG8-F1
#
_entry.id   AF-K6TWG8-F1
#
_cell.length_a   1.000
_cell.length_b   1.000
_cell.length_c   1.000
_cell.angle_alpha   90.00
_cell.angle_beta   90.00
_cell.angle_gamma   90.00
#
_symmetry.space_group_name_H-M   'P 1'
#
loop_
_entity.id
_entity.type
_entity.pdbx_description
1 polymer ?
#
loop_
_entity_poly.entity_id
_entity_poly.type
_entity_poly.pdbx_seq_one_letter_code
_entity_poly.pdbx_strand_id
1 'polypeptide(L)'
;MVKKVSSSIIIALIIVISSILPAVLKMSIIITAATAVICAIVAAIFLSIIMNSENIKTKNEIYSEENTETAITSVLSEDTVVNLDNFIKNDKKEEILELSVFQEESIEDLNRITDNMIVNFDEITSVIRELTSFSESVNDDTSKLAEALAKTMYFTSVGAESMGNMDSAMEKIYNANKLLDESIQVANNSTKEAIDIIHLIGNIANQTNLLALNAAIEAARAGEAGKGFSVVASEIRKLADDVKRAVNSVDSIIDDITKAISKTTENAREGGQLIQESINTVKTAEEIFNQIVVEVNEIDAHANIVTELNSKCESVKDKVLEKSEEQNKSLNTLSEAARNLLQTIKEIKNKI
;
A
#
# COMPACT_ATOMS: atom_id res chain seq x y z
N MET A 1 7.43 6.40 1.79
CA MET A 1 6.30 6.98 1.02
C MET A 1 4.94 6.50 1.53
N VAL A 2 4.81 5.22 1.91
CA VAL A 2 3.61 4.59 2.51
C VAL A 2 3.10 5.26 3.80
N LYS A 3 3.99 5.59 4.76
CA LYS A 3 3.62 6.35 5.98
C LYS A 3 2.94 7.70 5.71
N LYS A 4 3.26 8.35 4.58
CA LYS A 4 2.63 9.63 4.21
C LYS A 4 1.23 9.41 3.64
N VAL A 5 1.01 8.37 2.84
CA VAL A 5 -0.29 8.09 2.23
C VAL A 5 -1.30 7.59 3.28
N SER A 6 -0.89 6.68 4.17
CA SER A 6 -1.74 6.22 5.28
C SER A 6 -2.07 7.35 6.26
N SER A 7 -1.10 8.21 6.57
CA SER A 7 -1.36 9.41 7.38
C SER A 7 -2.33 10.36 6.69
N SER A 8 -2.21 10.59 5.37
CA SER A 8 -3.11 11.47 4.63
C SER A 8 -4.55 10.95 4.59
N ILE A 9 -4.77 9.64 4.45
CA ILE A 9 -6.11 9.04 4.44
C ILE A 9 -6.73 9.08 5.84
N ILE A 10 -5.96 8.77 6.88
CA ILE A 10 -6.42 8.87 8.28
C ILE A 10 -6.74 10.32 8.63
N ILE A 11 -5.91 11.28 8.20
CA ILE A 11 -6.16 12.71 8.37
C ILE A 11 -7.43 13.13 7.61
N ALA A 12 -7.65 12.65 6.38
CA ALA A 12 -8.87 12.93 5.62
C ALA A 12 -10.12 12.38 6.31
N LEU A 13 -10.09 11.14 6.81
CA LEU A 13 -11.18 10.53 7.60
C LEU A 13 -11.44 11.28 8.91
N ILE A 14 -10.38 11.69 9.62
CA ILE A 14 -10.51 12.50 10.84
C ILE A 14 -11.11 13.87 10.51
N ILE A 15 -10.73 14.50 9.39
CA ILE A 15 -11.29 15.79 8.96
C ILE A 15 -12.78 15.65 8.62
N VAL A 16 -13.16 14.58 7.90
CA VAL A 16 -14.56 14.29 7.53
C VAL A 16 -15.40 13.97 8.77
N ILE A 17 -14.88 13.16 9.70
CA ILE A 17 -15.59 12.85 10.95
C ILE A 17 -15.68 14.10 11.85
N SER A 18 -14.61 14.90 11.92
CA SER A 18 -14.56 16.16 12.68
C SER A 18 -15.46 17.25 12.09
N SER A 19 -15.75 17.23 10.80
CA SER A 19 -16.69 18.17 10.17
C SER A 19 -18.16 17.75 10.35
N ILE A 20 -18.45 16.45 10.35
CA ILE A 20 -19.81 15.92 10.45
C ILE A 20 -20.29 15.83 11.91
N LEU A 21 -19.44 15.42 12.84
CA LEU A 21 -19.82 15.19 14.25
C LEU A 21 -20.39 16.45 14.96
N PRO A 22 -19.84 17.67 14.79
CA PRO A 22 -20.39 18.88 15.38
C PRO A 22 -21.74 19.27 14.77
N ALA A 23 -21.95 18.97 13.49
CA ALA A 23 -23.23 19.23 12.81
C ALA A 23 -24.33 18.32 13.37
N VAL A 24 -24.04 17.03 13.54
CA VAL A 24 -24.96 16.06 14.15
C VAL A 24 -25.28 16.40 15.61
N LEU A 25 -24.28 16.82 16.41
CA LEU A 25 -24.49 17.24 17.81
C LEU A 25 -25.31 18.53 17.91
N LYS A 26 -25.02 19.55 17.08
CA LYS A 26 -25.84 20.77 17.03
C LYS A 26 -27.27 20.48 16.62
N MET A 27 -27.46 19.58 15.66
CA MET A 27 -28.78 19.13 15.19
C MET A 27 -29.58 18.43 16.29
N SER A 28 -28.94 17.55 17.08
CA SER A 28 -29.57 16.90 18.23
C SER A 28 -29.99 17.91 19.31
N ILE A 29 -29.17 18.93 19.59
CA ILE A 29 -29.50 19.96 20.58
C ILE A 29 -30.70 20.80 20.12
N ILE A 30 -30.76 21.16 18.84
CA ILE A 30 -31.87 21.96 18.28
C ILE A 30 -33.19 21.18 18.33
N ILE A 31 -33.17 19.89 18.01
CA ILE A 31 -34.38 19.02 18.08
C ILE A 31 -34.85 18.87 19.53
N THR A 32 -33.94 18.64 20.48
CA THR A 32 -34.28 18.57 21.92
C THR A 32 -34.80 19.91 22.44
N ALA A 33 -34.28 21.04 21.96
CA ALA A 33 -34.78 22.36 22.33
C ALA A 33 -36.17 22.62 21.74
N ALA A 34 -36.40 22.28 20.46
CA ALA A 34 -37.71 22.45 19.82
C ALA A 34 -38.79 21.60 20.48
N THR A 35 -38.49 20.34 20.82
CA THR A 35 -39.40 19.46 21.56
C THR A 35 -39.66 19.96 22.98
N ALA A 36 -38.66 20.50 23.68
CA ALA A 36 -38.84 21.12 24.99
C ALA A 36 -39.74 22.37 24.94
N VAL A 37 -39.61 23.20 23.90
CA VAL A 37 -40.47 24.38 23.68
C VAL A 37 -41.91 23.95 23.41
N ILE A 38 -42.14 22.94 22.56
CA ILE A 38 -43.48 22.40 22.30
C ILE A 38 -44.11 21.85 23.58
N CYS A 39 -43.36 21.07 24.37
CA CYS A 39 -43.85 20.55 25.66
C CYS A 39 -44.18 21.69 26.65
N ALA A 40 -43.38 22.75 26.70
CA ALA A 40 -43.63 23.90 27.56
C ALA A 40 -44.90 24.67 27.13
N ILE A 41 -45.14 24.82 25.82
CA ILE A 41 -46.35 25.46 25.28
C ILE A 41 -47.59 24.62 25.60
N VAL A 42 -47.54 23.31 25.38
CA VAL A 42 -48.65 22.40 25.71
C VAL A 42 -48.94 22.40 27.22
N ALA A 43 -47.89 22.38 28.05
CA ALA A 43 -48.03 22.47 29.51
C ALA A 43 -48.63 23.82 29.96
N ALA A 44 -48.25 24.93 29.33
CA ALA A 44 -48.79 26.26 29.62
C ALA A 44 -50.27 26.37 29.24
N ILE A 45 -50.67 25.81 28.08
CA ILE A 45 -52.08 25.72 27.67
C ILE A 45 -52.87 24.88 28.68
N PHE A 46 -52.33 23.74 29.11
CA PHE A 46 -52.96 22.88 30.12
C PHE A 46 -53.11 23.56 31.49
N LEU A 47 -52.07 24.27 31.96
CA LEU A 47 -52.12 25.02 33.22
C LEU A 47 -53.14 26.16 33.15
N SER A 48 -53.24 26.84 32.00
CA SER A 48 -54.21 27.93 31.80
C SER A 48 -55.65 27.41 31.87
N ILE A 49 -55.92 26.23 31.30
CA ILE A 49 -57.22 25.56 31.39
C ILE A 49 -57.55 25.15 32.84
N ILE A 50 -56.57 24.63 33.58
CA ILE A 50 -56.74 24.20 34.98
C ILE A 50 -56.95 25.39 35.93
N MET A 51 -56.13 26.44 35.82
CA MET A 51 -56.26 27.65 36.65
C MET A 51 -57.57 28.41 36.39
N ASN A 52 -58.10 28.35 35.16
CA ASN A 52 -59.43 28.88 34.87
C ASN A 52 -60.55 28.06 35.55
N SER A 53 -60.34 26.77 35.82
CA SER A 53 -61.29 25.93 36.56
C SER A 53 -61.31 26.21 38.07
N GLU A 54 -60.19 26.65 38.67
CA GLU A 54 -60.11 27.01 40.09
C GLU A 54 -60.77 28.35 40.40
N ASN A 55 -60.67 29.35 39.52
CA ASN A 55 -61.39 30.62 39.67
C ASN A 55 -62.91 30.47 39.55
N ILE A 56 -63.40 29.38 38.94
CA ILE A 56 -64.83 29.05 38.86
C ILE A 56 -65.32 28.36 40.13
N LYS A 57 -64.46 27.68 40.90
CA LYS A 57 -64.85 27.03 42.17
C LYS A 57 -64.99 28.01 43.33
N THR A 58 -64.18 29.06 43.41
CA THR A 58 -64.21 30.00 44.56
C THR A 58 -65.40 30.96 44.55
N LYS A 59 -66.15 31.05 43.45
CA LYS A 59 -67.33 31.94 43.35
C LYS A 59 -68.68 31.21 43.55
N ASN A 60 -68.67 29.89 43.70
CA ASN A 60 -69.87 29.04 43.73
C ASN A 60 -70.31 28.59 45.14
N GLU A 61 -69.69 29.07 46.23
CA GLU A 61 -70.01 28.64 47.60
C GLU A 61 -70.86 29.60 48.45
N ILE A 62 -71.45 30.64 47.87
CA ILE A 62 -72.46 31.44 48.57
C ILE A 62 -73.67 31.54 47.65
N TYR A 63 -74.78 30.92 48.02
CA TYR A 63 -76.18 31.38 47.91
C TYR A 63 -77.12 30.15 47.99
N SER A 64 -77.87 30.06 49.09
CA SER A 64 -78.92 29.07 49.32
C SER A 64 -80.15 29.33 48.44
N GLU A 65 -80.85 28.22 48.16
CA GLU A 65 -82.00 27.91 47.28
C GLU A 65 -83.19 28.89 47.07
N GLU A 66 -83.17 30.16 47.51
CA GLU A 66 -84.36 31.05 47.36
C GLU A 66 -84.19 32.22 46.36
N ASN A 67 -83.12 32.24 45.56
CA ASN A 67 -82.87 33.29 44.56
C ASN A 67 -82.36 32.78 43.19
N THR A 68 -82.53 31.49 42.91
CA THR A 68 -82.00 30.84 41.70
C THR A 68 -82.59 31.39 40.41
N GLU A 69 -83.87 31.74 40.36
CA GLU A 69 -84.51 32.27 39.15
C GLU A 69 -84.02 33.69 38.80
N THR A 70 -83.81 34.55 39.79
CA THR A 70 -83.29 35.92 39.61
C THR A 70 -81.79 35.94 39.30
N ALA A 71 -81.02 35.03 39.92
CA ALA A 71 -79.59 34.90 39.67
C ALA A 71 -79.32 34.33 38.26
N ILE A 72 -80.08 33.31 37.83
CA ILE A 72 -80.01 32.76 36.47
C ILE A 72 -80.37 33.83 35.43
N THR A 73 -81.37 34.67 35.69
CA THR A 73 -81.76 35.77 34.77
C THR A 73 -80.73 36.91 34.73
N SER A 74 -80.00 37.17 35.82
CA SER A 74 -78.91 38.17 35.85
C SER A 74 -77.61 37.70 35.18
N VAL A 75 -77.32 36.39 35.23
CA VAL A 75 -76.13 35.76 34.62
C VAL A 75 -76.37 35.41 33.15
N LEU A 76 -77.63 35.18 32.76
CA LEU A 76 -78.06 35.06 31.36
C LEU A 76 -78.52 36.41 30.77
N SER A 77 -78.32 37.52 31.49
CA SER A 77 -78.60 38.84 30.93
C SER A 77 -77.70 39.02 29.70
N GLU A 78 -78.30 39.51 28.61
CA GLU A 78 -77.62 39.71 27.32
C GLU A 78 -76.30 40.49 27.52
N ASP A 79 -76.26 41.44 28.47
CA ASP A 79 -75.08 42.21 28.85
C ASP A 79 -73.92 41.43 29.52
N THR A 80 -74.16 40.35 30.27
CA THR A 80 -73.07 39.59 30.93
C THR A 80 -72.47 38.54 30.02
N VAL A 81 -73.29 37.91 29.19
CA VAL A 81 -72.83 37.03 28.10
C VAL A 81 -72.12 37.87 27.04
N VAL A 82 -72.65 39.04 26.66
CA VAL A 82 -71.99 39.99 25.75
C VAL A 82 -70.72 40.58 26.37
N ASN A 83 -70.66 40.85 27.67
CA ASN A 83 -69.41 41.32 28.30
C ASN A 83 -68.34 40.22 28.41
N LEU A 84 -68.70 38.96 28.68
CA LEU A 84 -67.71 37.87 28.69
C LEU A 84 -67.23 37.53 27.27
N ASP A 85 -68.16 37.54 26.30
CA ASP A 85 -67.85 37.40 24.88
C ASP A 85 -67.02 38.58 24.38
N ASN A 86 -67.30 39.83 24.79
CA ASN A 86 -66.49 41.01 24.47
C ASN A 86 -65.16 41.07 25.23
N PHE A 87 -65.06 40.56 26.46
CA PHE A 87 -63.81 40.50 27.23
C PHE A 87 -62.85 39.45 26.64
N ILE A 88 -63.40 38.32 26.16
CA ILE A 88 -62.65 37.32 25.38
C ILE A 88 -62.34 37.85 23.96
N LYS A 89 -63.27 38.59 23.32
CA LYS A 89 -63.11 39.12 21.94
C LYS A 89 -62.29 40.39 21.79
N ASN A 90 -62.12 41.22 22.83
CA ASN A 90 -61.42 42.51 22.67
C ASN A 90 -60.09 42.60 23.45
N ASP A 91 -59.99 42.10 24.69
CA ASP A 91 -58.78 42.32 25.53
C ASP A 91 -57.71 41.23 25.37
N LYS A 92 -58.08 40.00 24.95
CA LYS A 92 -57.13 38.88 24.69
C LYS A 92 -57.03 38.47 23.23
N LYS A 93 -57.89 39.00 22.36
CA LYS A 93 -57.89 38.70 20.92
C LYS A 93 -56.60 39.12 20.25
N GLU A 94 -56.09 40.31 20.58
CA GLU A 94 -54.86 40.84 20.00
C GLU A 94 -53.64 40.00 20.42
N GLU A 95 -53.54 39.61 21.69
CA GLU A 95 -52.50 38.72 22.22
C GLU A 95 -52.56 37.31 21.60
N ILE A 96 -53.75 36.73 21.43
CA ILE A 96 -53.92 35.41 20.78
C ILE A 96 -53.60 35.48 19.29
N LEU A 97 -53.96 36.58 18.60
CA LEU A 97 -53.62 36.79 17.19
C LEU A 97 -52.11 36.96 17.01
N GLU A 98 -51.44 37.73 17.87
CA GLU A 98 -49.98 37.91 17.86
C GLU A 98 -49.26 36.58 18.09
N LEU A 99 -49.67 35.80 19.11
CA LEU A 99 -49.15 34.45 19.36
C LEU A 99 -49.42 33.49 18.19
N SER A 100 -50.57 33.59 17.53
CA SER A 100 -50.92 32.75 16.38
C SER A 100 -50.06 33.08 15.15
N VAL A 101 -49.76 34.36 14.92
CA VAL A 101 -48.86 34.81 13.86
C VAL A 101 -47.44 34.34 14.14
N PHE A 102 -46.96 34.48 15.39
CA PHE A 102 -45.65 33.98 15.81
C PHE A 102 -45.52 32.45 15.65
N GLN A 103 -46.57 31.70 15.99
CA GLN A 103 -46.59 30.25 15.80
C GLN A 103 -46.63 29.85 14.32
N GLU A 104 -47.34 30.59 13.46
CA GLU A 104 -47.32 30.37 12.00
C GLU A 104 -45.91 30.56 11.42
N GLU A 105 -45.23 31.64 11.79
CA GLU A 105 -43.84 31.90 11.40
C GLU A 105 -42.90 30.76 11.87
N SER A 106 -43.08 30.31 13.11
CA SER A 106 -42.31 29.18 13.66
C SER A 106 -42.57 27.86 12.92
N ILE A 107 -43.80 27.61 12.48
CA ILE A 107 -44.18 26.42 11.70
C ILE A 107 -43.62 26.50 10.28
N GLU A 108 -43.62 27.68 9.66
CA GLU A 108 -43.00 27.91 8.36
C GLU A 108 -41.50 27.63 8.42
N ASP A 109 -40.82 28.11 9.45
CA ASP A 109 -39.41 27.80 9.72
C ASP A 109 -39.17 26.31 9.95
N LEU A 110 -40.03 25.64 10.71
CA LEU A 110 -39.96 24.20 10.97
C LEU A 110 -40.15 23.38 9.69
N ASN A 111 -41.08 23.76 8.82
CA ASN A 111 -41.27 23.12 7.51
C ASN A 111 -40.04 23.31 6.63
N ARG A 112 -39.48 24.53 6.55
CA ARG A 112 -38.25 24.80 5.80
C ARG A 112 -37.08 23.97 6.31
N ILE A 113 -36.93 23.83 7.64
CA ILE A 113 -35.90 22.98 8.24
C ILE A 113 -36.14 21.51 7.86
N THR A 114 -37.39 21.05 7.91
CA THR A 114 -37.76 19.66 7.57
C THR A 114 -37.46 19.35 6.10
N ASP A 115 -37.82 20.24 5.18
CA ASP A 115 -37.52 20.09 3.75
C ASP A 115 -36.01 20.01 3.49
N ASN A 116 -35.22 20.87 4.15
CA ASN A 116 -33.75 20.80 4.07
C ASN A 116 -33.20 19.48 4.63
N MET A 117 -33.79 18.94 5.70
CA MET A 117 -33.35 17.66 6.25
C MET A 117 -33.68 16.48 5.33
N ILE A 118 -34.81 16.51 4.61
CA ILE A 118 -35.16 15.48 3.62
C ILE A 118 -34.10 15.42 2.51
N VAL A 119 -33.70 16.58 1.97
CA VAL A 119 -32.63 16.67 0.97
C VAL A 119 -31.32 16.08 1.51
N ASN A 120 -30.95 16.41 2.75
CA ASN A 120 -29.74 15.85 3.36
C ASN A 120 -29.80 14.31 3.50
N PHE A 121 -30.99 13.71 3.72
CA PHE A 121 -31.13 12.25 3.78
C PHE A 121 -30.97 11.56 2.43
N ASP A 122 -31.43 12.19 1.36
CA ASP A 122 -31.18 11.71 0.00
C ASP A 122 -29.67 11.74 -0.32
N GLU A 123 -28.98 12.80 0.09
CA GLU A 123 -27.52 12.90 -0.01
C GLU A 123 -26.80 11.81 0.80
N ILE A 124 -27.19 11.59 2.06
CA ILE A 124 -26.63 10.50 2.91
C ILE A 124 -26.83 9.14 2.23
N THR A 125 -28.01 8.89 1.66
CA THR A 125 -28.32 7.64 0.96
C THR A 125 -27.43 7.47 -0.28
N SER A 126 -27.16 8.55 -1.01
CA SER A 126 -26.22 8.52 -2.13
C SER A 126 -24.80 8.17 -1.68
N VAL A 127 -24.31 8.82 -0.62
CA VAL A 127 -22.99 8.55 -0.04
C VAL A 127 -22.86 7.10 0.43
N ILE A 128 -23.92 6.51 1.00
CA ILE A 128 -23.93 5.09 1.39
C ILE A 128 -23.80 4.15 0.19
N ARG A 129 -24.44 4.46 -0.95
CA ARG A 129 -24.31 3.65 -2.18
C ARG A 129 -22.88 3.72 -2.72
N GLU A 130 -22.31 4.91 -2.77
CA GLU A 130 -20.91 5.10 -3.15
C GLU A 130 -19.96 4.33 -2.21
N LEU A 131 -20.22 4.39 -0.90
CA LEU A 131 -19.42 3.67 0.10
C LEU A 131 -19.52 2.15 -0.05
N THR A 132 -20.70 1.64 -0.44
CA THR A 132 -20.90 0.21 -0.72
C THR A 132 -20.06 -0.23 -1.92
N SER A 133 -20.16 0.50 -3.03
CA SER A 133 -19.36 0.20 -4.24
C SER A 133 -17.86 0.33 -3.97
N PHE A 134 -17.45 1.32 -3.19
CA PHE A 134 -16.06 1.48 -2.77
C PHE A 134 -15.58 0.28 -1.95
N SER A 135 -16.38 -0.19 -0.99
CA SER A 135 -16.04 -1.33 -0.14
C SER A 135 -15.93 -2.64 -0.92
N GLU A 136 -16.81 -2.87 -1.89
CA GLU A 136 -16.73 -4.00 -2.82
C GLU A 136 -15.43 -3.96 -3.66
N SER A 137 -15.09 -2.78 -4.19
CA SER A 137 -13.86 -2.58 -4.96
C SER A 137 -12.61 -2.84 -4.11
N VAL A 138 -12.58 -2.36 -2.86
CA VAL A 138 -11.47 -2.58 -1.93
C VAL A 138 -11.29 -4.08 -1.65
N ASN A 139 -12.37 -4.83 -1.51
CA ASN A 139 -12.32 -6.27 -1.27
C ASN A 139 -11.77 -7.04 -2.48
N ASP A 140 -12.23 -6.70 -3.70
CA ASP A 140 -11.72 -7.28 -4.95
C ASP A 140 -10.23 -6.96 -5.15
N ASP A 141 -9.81 -5.71 -4.93
CA ASP A 141 -8.41 -5.30 -5.03
C ASP A 141 -7.52 -5.99 -3.99
N THR A 142 -8.03 -6.21 -2.76
CA THR A 142 -7.29 -6.92 -1.71
C THR A 142 -7.15 -8.41 -2.05
N SER A 143 -8.17 -9.02 -2.67
CA SER A 143 -8.09 -10.41 -3.15
C SER A 143 -7.05 -10.57 -4.26
N LYS A 144 -7.04 -9.66 -5.25
CA LYS A 144 -6.02 -9.63 -6.32
C LYS A 144 -4.62 -9.38 -5.77
N LEU A 145 -4.49 -8.52 -4.76
CA LEU A 145 -3.22 -8.28 -4.08
C LEU A 145 -2.70 -9.57 -3.43
N ALA A 146 -3.55 -10.32 -2.73
CA ALA A 146 -3.16 -11.59 -2.12
C ALA A 146 -2.67 -12.61 -3.17
N GLU A 147 -3.36 -12.73 -4.31
CA GLU A 147 -2.91 -13.59 -5.41
C GLU A 147 -1.54 -13.15 -5.97
N ALA A 148 -1.36 -11.85 -6.18
CA ALA A 148 -0.11 -11.30 -6.68
C ALA A 148 1.05 -11.51 -5.69
N LEU A 149 0.82 -11.40 -4.38
CA LEU A 149 1.81 -11.67 -3.34
C LEU A 149 2.19 -13.16 -3.32
N ALA A 150 1.22 -14.07 -3.39
CA ALA A 150 1.49 -15.51 -3.46
C ALA A 150 2.35 -15.87 -4.68
N LYS A 151 2.03 -15.30 -5.86
CA LYS A 151 2.83 -15.49 -7.07
C LYS A 151 4.23 -14.90 -6.95
N THR A 152 4.36 -13.74 -6.30
CA THR A 152 5.66 -13.11 -6.04
C THR A 152 6.50 -13.97 -5.09
N MET A 153 5.94 -14.49 -4.00
CA MET A 153 6.63 -15.42 -3.10
C MET A 153 7.13 -16.66 -3.84
N TYR A 154 6.29 -17.24 -4.70
CA TYR A 154 6.66 -18.40 -5.50
C TYR A 154 7.88 -18.10 -6.39
N PHE A 155 7.84 -17.02 -7.18
CA PHE A 155 8.97 -16.66 -8.05
C PHE A 155 10.23 -16.28 -7.26
N THR A 156 10.08 -15.61 -6.12
CA THR A 156 11.20 -15.27 -5.24
C THR A 156 11.85 -16.53 -4.67
N SER A 157 11.06 -17.54 -4.26
CA SER A 157 11.57 -18.82 -3.77
C SER A 157 12.32 -19.58 -4.86
N VAL A 158 11.76 -19.67 -6.07
CA VAL A 158 12.42 -20.31 -7.21
C VAL A 158 13.69 -19.56 -7.62
N GLY A 159 13.66 -18.22 -7.56
CA GLY A 159 14.81 -17.36 -7.81
C GLY A 159 15.94 -17.58 -6.81
N ALA A 160 15.62 -17.64 -5.51
CA ALA A 160 16.58 -17.91 -4.44
C ALA A 160 17.22 -19.30 -4.58
N GLU A 161 16.42 -20.34 -4.87
CA GLU A 161 16.95 -21.69 -5.16
C GLU A 161 17.88 -21.69 -6.38
N SER A 162 17.51 -20.98 -7.44
CA SER A 162 18.33 -20.83 -8.63
C SER A 162 19.66 -20.14 -8.34
N MET A 163 19.68 -19.14 -7.44
CA MET A 163 20.92 -18.51 -6.98
C MET A 163 21.80 -19.45 -6.18
N GLY A 164 21.23 -20.28 -5.30
CA GLY A 164 21.99 -21.30 -4.57
C GLY A 164 22.65 -22.33 -5.52
N ASN A 165 21.93 -22.73 -6.57
CA ASN A 165 22.50 -23.58 -7.62
C ASN A 165 23.62 -22.86 -8.40
N MET A 166 23.47 -21.57 -8.67
CA MET A 166 24.47 -20.75 -9.36
C MET A 166 25.73 -20.56 -8.51
N ASP A 167 25.59 -20.37 -7.19
CA ASP A 167 26.72 -20.29 -6.26
C ASP A 167 27.55 -21.59 -6.29
N SER A 168 26.90 -22.75 -6.17
CA SER A 168 27.58 -24.05 -6.28
C SER A 168 28.25 -24.26 -7.64
N ALA A 169 27.63 -23.81 -8.73
CA ALA A 169 28.24 -23.86 -10.05
C ALA A 169 29.48 -22.97 -10.15
N MET A 170 29.43 -21.75 -9.59
CA MET A 170 30.56 -20.83 -9.58
C MET A 170 31.71 -21.33 -8.72
N GLU A 171 31.44 -21.98 -7.59
CA GLU A 171 32.46 -22.64 -6.77
C GLU A 171 33.19 -23.75 -7.56
N LYS A 172 32.44 -24.56 -8.32
CA LYS A 172 33.03 -25.59 -9.19
C LYS A 172 33.91 -24.98 -10.29
N ILE A 173 33.44 -23.91 -10.92
CA ILE A 173 34.20 -23.19 -11.96
C ILE A 173 35.47 -22.56 -11.37
N TYR A 174 35.38 -21.96 -10.18
CA TYR A 174 36.52 -21.40 -9.46
C TYR A 174 37.59 -22.47 -9.20
N ASN A 175 37.18 -23.63 -8.69
CA ASN A 175 38.09 -24.76 -8.45
C ASN A 175 38.69 -25.30 -9.75
N ALA A 176 37.91 -25.39 -10.83
CA ALA A 176 38.42 -25.79 -12.14
C ALA A 176 39.46 -24.81 -12.69
N ASN A 177 39.25 -23.51 -12.52
CA ASN A 177 40.22 -22.49 -12.93
C ASN A 177 41.52 -22.55 -12.10
N LYS A 178 41.41 -22.89 -10.81
CA LYS A 178 42.59 -23.14 -9.97
C LYS A 178 43.41 -24.34 -10.46
N LEU A 179 42.74 -25.45 -10.78
CA LEU A 179 43.40 -26.64 -11.35
C LEU A 179 44.04 -26.35 -12.72
N LEU A 180 43.41 -25.48 -13.51
CA LEU A 180 43.97 -25.00 -14.77
C LEU A 180 45.26 -24.21 -14.53
N ASP A 181 45.29 -23.30 -13.55
CA ASP A 181 46.51 -22.55 -13.18
C ASP A 181 47.64 -23.49 -12.75
N GLU A 182 47.34 -24.50 -11.91
CA GLU A 182 48.31 -25.52 -11.50
C GLU A 182 48.86 -26.30 -12.72
N SER A 183 48.00 -26.68 -13.65
CA SER A 183 48.39 -27.40 -14.88
C SER A 183 49.27 -26.55 -15.80
N ILE A 184 48.98 -25.26 -15.91
CA ILE A 184 49.79 -24.30 -16.66
C ILE A 184 51.18 -24.15 -16.04
N GLN A 185 51.28 -24.09 -14.71
CA GLN A 185 52.56 -24.02 -14.01
C GLN A 185 53.41 -25.27 -14.27
N VAL A 186 52.81 -26.46 -14.24
CA VAL A 186 53.50 -27.71 -14.59
C VAL A 186 54.00 -27.68 -16.03
N ALA A 187 53.14 -27.31 -16.99
CA ALA A 187 53.52 -27.21 -18.40
C ALA A 187 54.67 -26.21 -18.64
N ASN A 188 54.65 -25.08 -17.96
CA ASN A 188 55.70 -24.07 -18.03
C ASN A 188 57.03 -24.61 -17.50
N ASN A 189 57.02 -25.34 -16.38
CA ASN A 189 58.23 -25.94 -15.81
C ASN A 189 58.80 -27.04 -16.73
N SER A 190 57.95 -27.94 -17.24
CA SER A 190 58.39 -28.98 -18.19
C SER A 190 58.93 -28.39 -19.49
N THR A 191 58.37 -27.27 -19.96
CA THR A 191 58.87 -26.56 -21.15
C THR A 191 60.27 -25.98 -20.88
N LYS A 192 60.52 -25.41 -19.71
CA LYS A 192 61.86 -24.94 -19.32
C LYS A 192 62.88 -26.07 -19.27
N GLU A 193 62.53 -27.21 -18.67
CA GLU A 193 63.42 -28.38 -18.66
C GLU A 193 63.73 -28.88 -20.08
N ALA A 194 62.75 -28.86 -20.99
CA ALA A 194 62.96 -29.20 -22.39
C ALA A 194 63.93 -28.25 -23.08
N ILE A 195 63.83 -26.93 -22.83
CA ILE A 195 64.79 -25.92 -23.35
C ILE A 195 66.22 -26.27 -22.92
N ASP A 196 66.42 -26.56 -21.64
CA ASP A 196 67.75 -26.89 -21.10
C ASP A 196 68.35 -28.14 -21.75
N ILE A 197 67.53 -29.17 -22.00
CA ILE A 197 67.94 -30.40 -22.69
C ILE A 197 68.31 -30.11 -24.15
N ILE A 198 67.51 -29.33 -24.87
CA ILE A 198 67.75 -29.01 -26.28
C ILE A 198 69.03 -28.17 -26.44
N HIS A 199 69.25 -27.19 -25.55
CA HIS A 199 70.51 -26.45 -25.49
C HIS A 199 71.72 -27.37 -25.23
N LEU A 200 71.59 -28.34 -24.33
CA LEU A 200 72.64 -29.33 -24.07
C LEU A 200 72.95 -30.16 -25.33
N ILE A 201 71.93 -30.64 -26.04
CA ILE A 201 72.10 -31.40 -27.30
C ILE A 201 72.79 -30.54 -28.37
N GLY A 202 72.39 -29.27 -28.49
CA GLY A 202 73.05 -28.31 -29.39
C GLY A 202 74.54 -28.13 -29.07
N ASN A 203 74.88 -28.04 -27.78
CA ASN A 203 76.27 -27.99 -27.31
C ASN A 203 77.05 -29.28 -27.64
N ILE A 204 76.46 -30.45 -27.46
CA ILE A 204 77.07 -31.75 -27.82
C ILE A 204 77.29 -31.84 -29.33
N ALA A 205 76.33 -31.40 -30.14
CA ALA A 205 76.47 -31.37 -31.60
C ALA A 205 77.58 -30.41 -32.05
N ASN A 206 77.69 -29.24 -31.42
CA ASN A 206 78.82 -28.32 -31.63
C ASN A 206 80.16 -28.96 -31.31
N GLN A 207 80.29 -29.62 -30.15
CA GLN A 207 81.52 -30.30 -29.74
C GLN A 207 81.87 -31.45 -30.69
N THR A 208 80.88 -32.25 -31.09
CA THR A 208 81.06 -33.38 -32.01
C THR A 208 81.49 -32.91 -33.40
N ASN A 209 80.92 -31.80 -33.90
CA ASN A 209 81.35 -31.18 -35.15
C ASN A 209 82.83 -30.72 -35.06
N LEU A 210 83.24 -30.10 -33.95
CA LEU A 210 84.64 -29.70 -33.73
C LEU A 210 85.59 -30.91 -33.65
N LEU A 211 85.19 -31.98 -32.95
CA LEU A 211 85.97 -33.22 -32.86
C LEU A 211 86.12 -33.88 -34.24
N ALA A 212 85.04 -33.94 -35.02
CA ALA A 212 85.04 -34.48 -36.37
C ALA A 212 85.91 -33.65 -37.33
N LEU A 213 85.89 -32.32 -37.20
CA LEU A 213 86.81 -31.44 -37.94
C LEU A 213 88.27 -31.73 -37.60
N ASN A 214 88.62 -31.84 -36.32
CA ASN A 214 89.97 -32.16 -35.90
C ASN A 214 90.43 -33.54 -36.41
N ALA A 215 89.54 -34.54 -36.38
CA ALA A 215 89.80 -35.86 -36.95
C ALA A 215 89.99 -35.82 -38.46
N ALA A 216 89.21 -35.02 -39.19
CA ALA A 216 89.36 -34.85 -40.64
C ALA A 216 90.70 -34.18 -41.00
N ILE A 217 91.14 -33.20 -40.22
CA ILE A 217 92.45 -32.54 -40.38
C ILE A 217 93.58 -33.55 -40.18
N GLU A 218 93.53 -34.34 -39.10
CA GLU A 218 94.60 -35.31 -38.80
C GLU A 218 94.61 -36.48 -39.80
N ALA A 219 93.44 -36.91 -40.28
CA ALA A 219 93.32 -37.89 -41.35
C ALA A 219 93.92 -37.38 -42.68
N ALA A 220 93.72 -36.11 -43.02
CA ALA A 220 94.38 -35.50 -44.17
C ALA A 220 95.91 -35.43 -44.00
N ARG A 221 96.37 -35.20 -42.77
CA ARG A 221 97.79 -35.14 -42.40
C ARG A 221 98.51 -36.49 -42.54
N ALA A 222 97.80 -37.58 -42.29
CA ALA A 222 98.30 -38.95 -42.46
C ALA A 222 98.38 -39.42 -43.93
N GLY A 223 97.93 -38.61 -44.90
CA GLY A 223 98.03 -38.91 -46.33
C GLY A 223 97.23 -40.14 -46.75
N GLU A 224 97.85 -41.05 -47.51
CA GLU A 224 97.21 -42.28 -48.02
C GLU A 224 96.65 -43.17 -46.89
N ALA A 225 97.35 -43.27 -45.75
CA ALA A 225 96.92 -44.08 -44.62
C ALA A 225 95.68 -43.54 -43.89
N GLY A 226 95.37 -42.24 -44.05
CA GLY A 226 94.26 -41.56 -43.41
C GLY A 226 92.97 -41.49 -44.23
N LYS A 227 92.97 -41.93 -45.50
CA LYS A 227 91.81 -41.81 -46.41
C LYS A 227 90.52 -42.38 -45.82
N GLY A 228 90.56 -43.57 -45.21
CA GLY A 228 89.39 -44.18 -44.58
C GLY A 228 88.86 -43.38 -43.38
N PHE A 229 89.77 -42.86 -42.54
CA PHE A 229 89.41 -42.02 -41.40
C PHE A 229 88.85 -40.66 -41.82
N SER A 230 89.33 -40.10 -42.93
CA SER A 230 88.82 -38.83 -43.47
C SER A 230 87.35 -38.95 -43.87
N VAL A 231 86.96 -40.04 -44.53
CA VAL A 231 85.56 -40.30 -44.92
C VAL A 231 84.66 -40.41 -43.68
N VAL A 232 85.09 -41.16 -42.66
CA VAL A 232 84.33 -41.30 -41.40
C VAL A 232 84.19 -39.95 -40.70
N ALA A 233 85.26 -39.16 -40.62
CA ALA A 233 85.25 -37.84 -40.00
C ALA A 233 84.29 -36.87 -40.73
N SER A 234 84.26 -36.89 -42.07
CA SER A 234 83.30 -36.12 -42.86
C SER A 234 81.85 -36.53 -42.59
N GLU A 235 81.56 -37.83 -42.45
CA GLU A 235 80.20 -38.30 -42.17
C GLU A 235 79.75 -37.94 -40.76
N ILE A 236 80.63 -38.07 -39.74
CA ILE A 236 80.34 -37.61 -38.37
C ILE A 236 80.08 -36.10 -38.35
N ARG A 237 80.87 -35.32 -39.08
CA ARG A 237 80.69 -33.87 -39.18
C ARG A 237 79.31 -33.53 -39.76
N LYS A 238 78.94 -34.20 -40.86
CA LYS A 238 77.63 -34.02 -41.50
C LYS A 238 76.49 -34.37 -40.53
N LEU A 239 76.60 -35.48 -39.81
CA LEU A 239 75.63 -35.89 -38.80
C LEU A 239 75.50 -34.86 -37.67
N ALA A 240 76.62 -34.30 -37.21
CA ALA A 240 76.61 -33.25 -36.19
C ALA A 240 75.94 -31.96 -36.69
N ASP A 241 76.15 -31.57 -37.96
CA ASP A 241 75.45 -30.44 -38.58
C ASP A 241 73.95 -30.72 -38.79
N ASP A 242 73.57 -31.96 -39.11
CA ASP A 242 72.16 -32.39 -39.17
C ASP A 242 71.48 -32.27 -37.80
N VAL A 243 72.15 -32.70 -36.72
CA VAL A 243 71.64 -32.55 -35.35
C VAL A 243 71.46 -31.09 -34.98
N LYS A 244 72.39 -30.19 -35.34
CA LYS A 244 72.21 -28.74 -35.09
C LYS A 244 70.98 -28.17 -35.80
N ARG A 245 70.73 -28.57 -37.05
CA ARG A 245 69.54 -28.13 -37.79
C ARG A 245 68.25 -28.64 -37.13
N ALA A 246 68.26 -29.87 -36.64
CA ALA A 246 67.14 -30.44 -35.89
C ALA A 246 66.92 -29.67 -34.58
N VAL A 247 67.97 -29.38 -33.81
CA VAL A 247 67.91 -28.56 -32.59
C VAL A 247 67.27 -27.20 -32.85
N ASN A 248 67.74 -26.46 -33.87
CA ASN A 248 67.16 -25.16 -34.21
C ASN A 248 65.67 -25.25 -34.59
N SER A 249 65.25 -26.36 -35.22
CA SER A 249 63.84 -26.58 -35.57
C SER A 249 63.01 -26.86 -34.33
N VAL A 250 63.54 -27.62 -33.36
CA VAL A 250 62.89 -27.88 -32.08
C VAL A 250 62.81 -26.61 -31.22
N ASP A 251 63.85 -25.77 -31.20
CA ASP A 251 63.84 -24.47 -30.50
C ASP A 251 62.69 -23.59 -30.97
N SER A 252 62.44 -23.53 -32.29
CA SER A 252 61.29 -22.76 -32.83
C SER A 252 59.95 -23.31 -32.32
N ILE A 253 59.80 -24.63 -32.23
CA ILE A 253 58.57 -25.26 -31.72
C ILE A 253 58.39 -24.95 -30.22
N ILE A 254 59.48 -24.97 -29.45
CA ILE A 254 59.44 -24.65 -28.02
C ILE A 254 59.12 -23.18 -27.77
N ASP A 255 59.62 -22.26 -28.59
CA ASP A 255 59.27 -20.84 -28.53
C ASP A 255 57.76 -20.63 -28.75
N ASP A 256 57.18 -21.31 -29.75
CA ASP A 256 55.74 -21.28 -30.01
C ASP A 256 54.93 -21.87 -28.84
N ILE A 257 55.37 -22.98 -28.24
CA ILE A 257 54.75 -23.55 -27.04
C ILE A 257 54.83 -22.56 -25.87
N THR A 258 55.96 -21.91 -25.66
CA THR A 258 56.16 -20.93 -24.58
C THR A 258 55.22 -19.73 -24.72
N LYS A 259 55.06 -19.22 -25.95
CA LYS A 259 54.08 -18.17 -26.27
C LYS A 259 52.65 -18.62 -25.99
N ALA A 260 52.30 -19.85 -26.39
CA ALA A 260 50.96 -20.41 -26.15
C ALA A 260 50.67 -20.58 -24.65
N ILE A 261 51.64 -21.05 -23.86
CA ILE A 261 51.54 -21.14 -22.40
C ILE A 261 51.32 -19.75 -21.81
N SER A 262 52.14 -18.75 -22.18
CA SER A 262 52.01 -17.37 -21.70
C SER A 262 50.62 -16.80 -21.97
N LYS A 263 50.10 -17.00 -23.19
CA LYS A 263 48.75 -16.54 -23.53
C LYS A 263 47.66 -17.27 -22.73
N THR A 264 47.85 -18.56 -22.49
CA THR A 264 46.91 -19.36 -21.70
C THR A 264 46.90 -18.91 -20.23
N THR A 265 48.07 -18.58 -19.66
CA THR A 265 48.19 -18.00 -18.31
C THR A 265 47.42 -16.69 -18.19
N GLU A 266 47.56 -15.80 -19.18
CA GLU A 266 46.83 -14.52 -19.20
C GLU A 266 45.31 -14.75 -19.20
N ASN A 267 44.82 -15.63 -20.09
CA ASN A 267 43.40 -15.96 -20.19
C ASN A 267 42.86 -16.60 -18.91
N ALA A 268 43.62 -17.51 -18.26
CA ALA A 268 43.23 -18.14 -17.00
C ALA A 268 43.14 -17.12 -15.85
N ARG A 269 44.04 -16.13 -15.83
CA ARG A 269 44.01 -15.03 -14.84
C ARG A 269 42.80 -14.13 -15.03
N GLU A 270 42.51 -13.74 -16.28
CA GLU A 270 41.31 -12.95 -16.60
C GLU A 270 40.02 -13.73 -16.27
N GLY A 271 39.97 -15.01 -16.65
CA GLY A 271 38.87 -15.90 -16.28
C GLY A 271 38.66 -15.98 -14.76
N GLY A 272 39.73 -16.07 -13.99
CA GLY A 272 39.67 -16.06 -12.52
C GLY A 272 39.08 -14.79 -11.94
N GLN A 273 39.38 -13.62 -12.52
CA GLN A 273 38.79 -12.34 -12.10
C GLN A 273 37.28 -12.30 -12.39
N LEU A 274 36.87 -12.69 -13.60
CA LEU A 274 35.46 -12.73 -13.99
C LEU A 274 34.64 -13.71 -13.15
N ILE A 275 35.21 -14.84 -12.77
CA ILE A 275 34.57 -15.80 -11.85
C ILE A 275 34.35 -15.15 -10.48
N GLN A 276 35.36 -14.44 -9.95
CA GLN A 276 35.23 -13.79 -8.65
C GLN A 276 34.17 -12.68 -8.63
N GLU A 277 34.09 -11.89 -9.70
CA GLU A 277 33.03 -10.89 -9.91
C GLU A 277 31.65 -11.54 -10.01
N SER A 278 31.56 -12.69 -10.70
CA SER A 278 30.32 -13.46 -10.82
C SER A 278 29.85 -14.01 -9.47
N ILE A 279 30.76 -14.52 -8.64
CA ILE A 279 30.44 -14.97 -7.26
C ILE A 279 29.87 -13.83 -6.43
N ASN A 280 30.46 -12.63 -6.50
CA ASN A 280 29.94 -11.48 -5.77
C ASN A 280 28.55 -11.08 -6.27
N THR A 281 28.33 -11.13 -7.59
CA THR A 281 27.03 -10.82 -8.20
C THR A 281 25.94 -11.81 -7.77
N VAL A 282 26.26 -13.10 -7.68
CA VAL A 282 25.35 -14.14 -7.16
C VAL A 282 24.93 -13.82 -5.73
N LYS A 283 25.89 -13.49 -4.85
CA LYS A 283 25.61 -13.14 -3.45
C LYS A 283 24.70 -11.93 -3.32
N THR A 284 24.98 -10.86 -4.09
CA THR A 284 24.10 -9.68 -4.10
C THR A 284 22.69 -10.04 -4.56
N ALA A 285 22.55 -10.91 -5.56
CA ALA A 285 21.24 -11.37 -6.03
C ALA A 285 20.49 -12.18 -4.96
N GLU A 286 21.19 -13.05 -4.22
CA GLU A 286 20.63 -13.79 -3.08
C GLU A 286 20.13 -12.85 -1.97
N GLU A 287 20.90 -11.83 -1.61
CA GLU A 287 20.50 -10.80 -0.67
C GLU A 287 19.23 -10.05 -1.12
N ILE A 288 19.13 -9.72 -2.41
CA ILE A 288 17.95 -9.08 -3.00
C ILE A 288 16.73 -9.99 -2.87
N PHE A 289 16.84 -11.29 -3.19
CA PHE A 289 15.71 -12.21 -3.04
C PHE A 289 15.25 -12.32 -1.59
N ASN A 290 16.19 -12.39 -0.63
CA ASN A 290 15.85 -12.38 0.80
C ASN A 290 15.13 -11.09 1.21
N GLN A 291 15.56 -9.94 0.68
CA GLN A 291 14.89 -8.68 0.94
C GLN A 291 13.48 -8.63 0.34
N ILE A 292 13.28 -9.18 -0.87
CA ILE A 292 11.94 -9.29 -1.47
C ILE A 292 11.00 -10.11 -0.59
N VAL A 293 11.46 -11.21 0.02
CA VAL A 293 10.64 -12.00 0.96
C VAL A 293 10.17 -11.15 2.13
N VAL A 294 11.06 -10.34 2.72
CA VAL A 294 10.72 -9.43 3.82
C VAL A 294 9.65 -8.42 3.38
N GLU A 295 9.86 -7.75 2.26
CA GLU A 295 8.93 -6.75 1.72
C GLU A 295 7.56 -7.36 1.38
N VAL A 296 7.52 -8.58 0.82
CA VAL A 296 6.26 -9.28 0.52
C VAL A 296 5.48 -9.58 1.79
N ASN A 297 6.14 -10.01 2.87
CA ASN A 297 5.49 -10.23 4.17
C ASN A 297 4.96 -8.93 4.77
N GLU A 298 5.68 -7.81 4.61
CA GLU A 298 5.18 -6.50 5.06
C GLU A 298 3.96 -6.04 4.25
N ILE A 299 3.93 -6.28 2.93
CA ILE A 299 2.77 -5.95 2.09
C ILE A 299 1.57 -6.84 2.46
N ASP A 300 1.77 -8.12 2.75
CA ASP A 300 0.70 -9.01 3.23
C ASP A 300 0.10 -8.52 4.55
N ALA A 301 0.95 -8.09 5.50
CA ALA A 301 0.48 -7.49 6.74
C ALA A 301 -0.34 -6.21 6.49
N HIS A 302 0.07 -5.36 5.54
CA HIS A 302 -0.72 -4.19 5.15
C HIS A 302 -2.05 -4.55 4.48
N ALA A 303 -2.10 -5.60 3.66
CA ALA A 303 -3.34 -6.09 3.04
C ALA A 303 -4.35 -6.54 4.09
N ASN A 304 -3.89 -7.21 5.16
CA ASN A 304 -4.72 -7.60 6.29
C ASN A 304 -5.31 -6.36 7.02
N ILE A 305 -4.51 -5.32 7.22
CA ILE A 305 -4.99 -4.05 7.81
C ILE A 305 -6.05 -3.38 6.93
N VAL A 306 -5.87 -3.38 5.60
CA VAL A 306 -6.86 -2.83 4.66
C VAL A 306 -8.18 -3.61 4.75
N THR A 307 -8.12 -4.93 4.85
CA THR A 307 -9.30 -5.78 5.03
C THR A 307 -10.04 -5.45 6.33
N GLU A 308 -9.33 -5.29 7.43
CA GLU A 308 -9.91 -4.90 8.72
C GLU A 308 -10.57 -3.51 8.64
N LEU A 309 -9.90 -2.53 8.04
CA LEU A 309 -10.45 -1.18 7.83
C LEU A 309 -11.71 -1.21 6.97
N ASN A 310 -11.74 -2.06 5.94
CA ASN A 310 -12.91 -2.21 5.07
C ASN A 310 -14.10 -2.77 5.85
N SER A 311 -13.91 -3.81 6.68
CA SER A 311 -14.97 -4.35 7.54
C SER A 311 -15.52 -3.32 8.54
N LYS A 312 -14.64 -2.44 9.06
CA LYS A 312 -15.05 -1.33 9.93
C LYS A 312 -15.84 -0.28 9.17
N CYS A 313 -15.51 -0.05 7.90
CA CYS A 313 -16.23 0.83 7.01
C CYS A 313 -17.66 0.33 6.75
N GLU A 314 -17.83 -0.98 6.52
CA GLU A 314 -19.15 -1.61 6.42
C GLU A 314 -19.96 -1.44 7.71
N SER A 315 -19.37 -1.64 8.88
CA SER A 315 -20.06 -1.41 10.16
C SER A 315 -20.50 0.05 10.34
N VAL A 316 -19.67 1.02 9.92
CA VAL A 316 -20.02 2.44 9.96
C VAL A 316 -21.16 2.75 8.99
N LYS A 317 -21.09 2.21 7.77
CA LYS A 317 -22.14 2.33 6.76
C LYS A 317 -23.49 1.87 7.32
N ASP A 318 -23.53 0.68 7.93
CA ASP A 318 -24.78 0.11 8.48
C ASP A 318 -25.35 0.99 9.61
N LYS A 319 -24.50 1.50 10.50
CA LYS A 319 -24.91 2.43 11.57
C LYS A 319 -25.45 3.76 11.04
N VAL A 320 -24.84 4.29 9.98
CA VAL A 320 -25.31 5.54 9.35
C VAL A 320 -26.65 5.31 8.66
N LEU A 321 -26.83 4.17 7.99
CA LEU A 321 -28.09 3.78 7.38
C LEU A 321 -29.21 3.65 8.43
N GLU A 322 -28.97 2.91 9.51
CA GLU A 322 -29.92 2.77 10.62
C GLU A 322 -30.31 4.14 11.19
N LYS A 323 -29.32 5.00 11.46
CA LYS A 323 -29.60 6.33 12.04
C LYS A 323 -30.36 7.25 11.08
N SER A 324 -30.06 7.15 9.78
CA SER A 324 -30.75 7.88 8.71
C SER A 324 -32.22 7.49 8.64
N GLU A 325 -32.53 6.19 8.69
CA GLU A 325 -33.92 5.70 8.69
C GLU A 325 -34.71 6.14 9.93
N GLU A 326 -34.10 6.11 11.11
CA GLU A 326 -34.72 6.57 12.36
C GLU A 326 -35.06 8.07 12.30
N GLN A 327 -34.14 8.89 11.78
CA GLN A 327 -34.35 10.32 11.65
C GLN A 327 -35.40 10.65 10.58
N ASN A 328 -35.43 9.93 9.46
CA ASN A 328 -36.45 10.11 8.43
C ASN A 328 -37.86 9.78 8.97
N LYS A 329 -38.00 8.74 9.79
CA LYS A 329 -39.26 8.46 10.53
C LYS A 329 -39.65 9.62 11.45
N SER A 330 -38.68 10.19 12.16
CA SER A 330 -38.89 11.32 13.07
C SER A 330 -39.33 12.58 12.32
N LEU A 331 -38.78 12.84 11.13
CA LEU A 331 -39.17 13.95 10.27
C LEU A 331 -40.62 13.84 9.80
N ASN A 332 -41.07 12.65 9.40
CA ASN A 332 -42.46 12.45 8.97
C ASN A 332 -43.44 12.79 10.11
N THR A 333 -43.15 12.36 11.34
CA THR A 333 -43.91 12.73 12.53
C THR A 333 -43.89 14.24 12.79
N LEU A 334 -42.74 14.89 12.57
CA LEU A 334 -42.58 16.33 12.72
C LEU A 334 -43.43 17.11 11.69
N SER A 335 -43.42 16.70 10.42
CA SER A 335 -44.28 17.28 9.38
C SER A 335 -45.76 17.11 9.70
N GLU A 336 -46.16 15.95 10.24
CA GLU A 336 -47.55 15.72 10.66
C GLU A 336 -47.95 16.63 11.83
N ALA A 337 -47.08 16.75 12.84
CA ALA A 337 -47.29 17.66 13.96
C ALA A 337 -47.41 19.13 13.52
N ALA A 338 -46.54 19.57 12.59
CA ALA A 338 -46.58 20.91 12.02
C ALA A 338 -47.89 21.20 11.29
N ARG A 339 -48.41 20.24 10.51
CA ARG A 339 -49.72 20.36 9.83
C ARG A 339 -50.87 20.47 10.83
N ASN A 340 -50.88 19.63 11.86
CA ASN A 340 -51.92 19.64 12.90
C ASN A 340 -51.92 20.96 13.70
N LEU A 341 -50.74 21.50 14.01
CA LEU A 341 -50.61 22.80 14.66
C LEU A 341 -51.12 23.93 13.77
N LEU A 342 -50.75 23.94 12.48
CA LEU A 342 -51.23 24.93 11.52
C LEU A 342 -52.76 24.91 11.40
N GLN A 343 -53.36 23.71 11.39
CA GLN A 343 -54.81 23.56 11.40
C GLN A 343 -55.42 24.13 12.68
N THR A 344 -54.84 23.81 13.83
CA THR A 344 -55.30 24.31 15.14
C THR A 344 -55.26 25.84 15.20
N ILE A 345 -54.18 26.47 14.69
CA ILE A 345 -54.06 27.93 14.62
C ILE A 345 -55.14 28.54 13.73
N LYS A 346 -55.42 27.94 12.56
CA LYS A 346 -56.51 28.39 11.68
C LYS A 346 -57.88 28.29 12.36
N GLU A 347 -58.14 27.22 13.10
CA GLU A 347 -59.38 27.05 13.85
C GLU A 347 -59.53 28.07 14.98
N ILE A 348 -58.45 28.41 15.68
CA ILE A 348 -58.43 29.46 16.71
C ILE A 348 -58.75 30.83 16.07
N LYS A 349 -58.06 31.19 14.98
CA LYS A 349 -58.31 32.44 14.25
C LYS A 349 -59.75 32.56 13.75
N ASN A 350 -60.36 31.47 13.30
CA ASN A 350 -61.75 31.48 12.83
C ASN A 350 -62.78 31.63 13.96
N LYS A 351 -62.43 31.32 15.21
CA LYS A 351 -63.33 31.40 16.37
C LYS A 351 -63.30 32.75 17.10
N ILE A 352 -62.33 33.61 16.80
CA ILE A 352 -62.07 34.88 17.52
C ILE A 352 -62.40 36.09 16.64
#